data_AF-A0A8B9JHG4-F1
#
_entry.id   AF-A0A8B9JHG4-F1
#
_cell.length_a   1.000
_cell.length_b   1.000
_cell.length_c   1.000
_cell.angle_alpha   90.00
_cell.angle_beta   90.00
_cell.angle_gamma   90.00
#
_symmetry.space_group_name_H-M   'P 1'
#
loop_
_entity.id
_entity.type
_entity.pdbx_description
1 polymer ?
#
loop_
_entity_poly.entity_id
_entity_poly.type
_entity_poly.pdbx_seq_one_letter_code
_entity_poly.pdbx_strand_id
1 'polypeptide(L)'
;MFQDYFGECSEVTIKDNLVIVYELLEEMLDNGFPLATESNILKEMIKPPTILRSMVNTITGSSNLGATLPTGQLSTIPWRRADVKYTNNEAYFDVVEEIDGTYTYDPVTKILVWDIGKLNQQKLPNLKGSLSLQSGAPKPEENPSLNIDLKIQQLAISGLKVNRLDMYVEKYKPFKGVKYVTKAGKFQVRT
;
A
#
# COMPACT_ATOMS: atom_id res chain seq x y z
N MET A 1 -5.28 -11.80 8.59
CA MET A 1 -6.30 -12.86 8.54
C MET A 1 -5.81 -14.15 9.19
N PHE A 2 -4.97 -14.98 8.58
CA PHE A 2 -4.54 -16.26 9.20
C PHE A 2 -3.80 -16.07 10.54
N GLN A 3 -2.94 -15.06 10.62
CA GLN A 3 -2.33 -14.63 11.88
C GLN A 3 -3.39 -14.23 12.94
N ASP A 4 -4.50 -13.60 12.53
CA ASP A 4 -5.57 -13.20 13.46
C ASP A 4 -6.44 -14.39 13.89
N TYR A 5 -6.50 -15.43 13.07
CA TYR A 5 -7.30 -16.64 13.30
C TYR A 5 -6.60 -17.65 14.18
N PHE A 6 -5.32 -17.88 13.90
CA PHE A 6 -4.51 -18.91 14.54
C PHE A 6 -3.52 -18.33 15.56
N GLY A 7 -3.40 -17.00 15.66
CA GLY A 7 -2.42 -16.33 16.52
C GLY A 7 -1.00 -16.32 15.96
N GLU A 8 -0.68 -17.27 15.08
CA GLU A 8 0.56 -17.39 14.32
C GLU A 8 0.31 -17.95 12.91
N CYS A 9 1.13 -17.57 11.95
CA CYS A 9 1.03 -18.03 10.57
C CYS A 9 2.32 -18.78 10.19
N SER A 10 2.41 -20.04 10.61
CA SER A 10 3.52 -20.95 10.25
C SER A 10 3.03 -22.08 9.33
N GLU A 11 3.95 -22.70 8.58
CA GLU A 11 3.62 -23.84 7.72
C GLU A 11 2.99 -25.01 8.50
N VAL A 12 3.47 -25.23 9.74
CA VAL A 12 2.94 -26.27 10.63
C VAL A 12 1.50 -25.94 11.03
N THR A 13 1.26 -24.71 11.48
CA THR A 13 -0.07 -24.23 11.89
C THR A 13 -1.08 -24.31 10.75
N ILE A 14 -0.69 -23.99 9.52
CA ILE A 14 -1.54 -24.08 8.34
C ILE A 14 -1.87 -25.54 8.01
N LYS A 15 -0.88 -26.44 8.05
CA LYS A 15 -1.08 -27.87 7.79
C LYS A 15 -1.98 -28.53 8.83
N ASP A 16 -1.84 -28.16 10.09
CA ASP A 16 -2.64 -28.70 11.19
C ASP A 16 -4.09 -28.21 11.17
N ASN A 17 -4.36 -27.06 10.53
CA ASN A 17 -5.69 -26.44 10.47
C ASN A 17 -6.24 -26.35 9.04
N LEU A 18 -5.84 -27.26 8.13
CA LEU A 18 -6.22 -27.20 6.71
C LEU A 18 -7.72 -27.08 6.47
N VAL A 19 -8.56 -27.78 7.25
CA VAL A 19 -10.02 -27.71 7.12
C VAL A 19 -10.52 -26.28 7.30
N ILE A 20 -10.07 -25.60 8.35
CA ILE A 20 -10.47 -24.22 8.67
C ILE A 20 -9.90 -23.26 7.62
N VAL A 21 -8.70 -23.52 7.11
CA VAL A 21 -8.11 -22.72 6.02
C VAL A 21 -8.97 -22.82 4.76
N TYR A 22 -9.43 -24.01 4.38
CA TYR A 22 -10.30 -24.19 3.23
C TYR A 22 -11.66 -23.52 3.43
N GLU A 23 -12.31 -23.70 4.58
CA GLU A 23 -13.57 -23.03 4.91
C GLU A 23 -13.41 -21.50 4.82
N LEU A 24 -12.31 -20.96 5.34
CA LEU A 24 -12.04 -19.52 5.27
C LEU A 24 -11.87 -19.04 3.83
N LEU A 25 -11.17 -19.80 2.99
CA LEU A 25 -10.97 -19.46 1.60
C LEU A 25 -12.27 -19.54 0.80
N GLU A 26 -13.14 -20.52 1.08
CA GLU A 26 -14.45 -20.66 0.45
C GLU A 26 -15.37 -19.50 0.84
N GLU A 27 -15.41 -19.11 2.11
CA GLU A 27 -16.21 -17.97 2.56
C GLU A 27 -15.67 -16.63 2.05
N MET A 28 -14.34 -16.53 1.90
CA MET A 28 -13.73 -15.34 1.30
C MET A 28 -13.99 -15.22 -0.19
N LEU A 29 -14.21 -16.33 -0.90
CA LEU A 29 -14.27 -16.38 -2.36
C LEU A 29 -15.61 -16.94 -2.86
N ASP A 30 -16.46 -16.06 -3.38
CA ASP A 30 -17.65 -16.48 -4.13
C ASP A 30 -17.31 -16.59 -5.62
N ASN A 31 -17.40 -17.81 -6.17
CA ASN A 31 -17.08 -18.11 -7.57
C ASN A 31 -15.69 -17.61 -8.03
N GLY A 32 -14.70 -17.64 -7.13
CA GLY A 32 -13.33 -17.18 -7.40
C GLY A 32 -13.11 -15.67 -7.26
N PHE A 33 -14.13 -14.91 -6.85
CA PHE A 33 -14.03 -13.47 -6.56
C PHE A 33 -14.12 -13.20 -5.05
N PRO A 34 -13.31 -12.29 -4.50
CA PRO A 34 -13.35 -11.97 -3.08
C PRO A 34 -14.70 -11.30 -2.71
N LEU A 35 -15.45 -11.92 -1.79
CA LEU A 35 -16.75 -11.43 -1.31
C LEU A 35 -16.65 -10.81 0.09
N ALA A 36 -16.08 -11.53 1.05
CA ALA A 36 -15.96 -11.08 2.44
C ALA A 36 -14.56 -11.37 3.00
N THR A 37 -13.69 -10.35 3.01
CA THR A 37 -12.30 -10.48 3.50
C THR A 37 -12.11 -10.00 4.94
N GLU A 38 -13.20 -9.61 5.61
CA GLU A 38 -13.16 -8.98 6.93
C GLU A 38 -13.05 -10.03 8.05
N SER A 39 -11.97 -9.96 8.83
CA SER A 39 -11.66 -10.93 9.91
C SER A 39 -12.79 -11.05 10.94
N ASN A 40 -13.48 -9.95 11.28
CA ASN A 40 -14.57 -9.96 12.25
C ASN A 40 -15.81 -10.72 11.75
N ILE A 41 -16.13 -10.59 10.46
CA ILE A 41 -17.28 -11.26 9.84
C ILE A 41 -16.96 -12.75 9.68
N LEU A 42 -15.77 -13.05 9.15
CA LEU A 42 -15.30 -14.42 9.00
C LEU A 42 -15.32 -15.13 10.36
N LYS A 43 -14.86 -14.49 11.45
CA LYS A 43 -14.82 -15.12 12.80
C LYS A 43 -16.19 -15.44 13.38
N GLU A 44 -17.23 -14.73 12.95
CA GLU A 44 -18.62 -15.02 13.32
C GLU A 44 -19.20 -16.19 12.52
N MET A 45 -18.78 -16.36 11.27
CA MET A 45 -19.25 -17.42 10.37
C MET A 45 -18.47 -18.73 10.56
N ILE A 46 -17.14 -18.62 10.64
CA ILE A 46 -16.18 -19.71 10.84
C ILE A 46 -15.45 -19.44 12.15
N LYS A 47 -15.89 -20.13 13.21
CA LYS A 47 -15.39 -19.89 14.57
C LYS A 47 -13.93 -20.35 14.70
N PRO A 48 -13.00 -19.50 15.17
CA PRO A 48 -11.62 -19.89 15.38
C PRO A 48 -11.47 -21.08 16.35
N PRO A 49 -10.49 -21.96 16.14
CA PRO A 49 -10.19 -23.07 17.03
C PRO A 49 -9.54 -22.52 18.30
N THR A 50 -10.34 -22.09 19.28
CA THR A 50 -9.79 -21.59 20.56
C THR A 50 -9.45 -22.76 21.48
N ILE A 51 -8.21 -22.78 21.98
CA ILE A 51 -7.58 -23.82 22.82
C ILE A 51 -8.37 -24.18 24.10
N LEU A 52 -9.30 -23.33 24.56
CA LEU A 52 -10.05 -23.55 25.81
C LEU A 52 -11.34 -24.38 25.67
N ARG A 53 -11.73 -24.83 24.48
CA ARG A 53 -13.00 -25.57 24.28
C ARG A 53 -12.86 -27.07 24.02
N SER A 54 -11.66 -27.57 23.77
CA SER A 54 -11.40 -29.01 23.63
C SER A 54 -11.79 -29.81 24.90
N MET A 55 -11.89 -29.15 26.05
CA MET A 55 -12.25 -29.78 27.34
C MET A 55 -13.77 -29.84 27.59
N VAL A 56 -14.58 -29.04 26.87
CA VAL A 56 -16.04 -28.90 27.14
C VAL A 56 -16.89 -29.71 26.14
N ASN A 57 -16.41 -29.88 24.91
CA ASN A 57 -17.14 -30.62 23.87
C ASN A 57 -17.11 -32.15 24.09
N THR A 58 -16.12 -32.68 24.82
CA THR A 58 -16.03 -34.10 25.20
C THR A 58 -17.13 -34.52 26.20
N ILE A 59 -17.76 -33.56 26.89
CA ILE A 59 -18.72 -33.85 27.97
C ILE A 59 -20.19 -33.63 27.54
N THR A 60 -20.47 -32.98 26.42
CA THR A 60 -21.86 -32.56 26.10
C THR A 60 -22.37 -32.88 24.68
N GLY A 61 -21.56 -33.42 23.77
CA GLY A 61 -22.04 -33.99 22.51
C GLY A 61 -22.83 -33.04 21.58
N SER A 62 -22.68 -31.73 21.70
CA SER A 62 -23.42 -30.76 20.88
C SER A 62 -22.63 -30.32 19.64
N SER A 63 -23.31 -30.26 18.48
CA SER A 63 -22.75 -29.93 17.18
C SER A 63 -22.47 -28.43 17.01
N ASN A 64 -21.46 -28.11 16.19
CA ASN A 64 -20.78 -26.80 16.12
C ASN A 64 -21.49 -25.69 15.31
N LEU A 65 -22.73 -25.87 14.85
CA LEU A 65 -23.42 -24.86 14.03
C LEU A 65 -24.01 -23.77 14.92
N GLY A 66 -23.48 -22.54 14.83
CA GLY A 66 -24.05 -21.40 15.56
C GLY A 66 -25.43 -21.05 15.03
N ALA A 67 -26.46 -21.07 15.88
CA ALA A 67 -27.84 -20.73 15.54
C ALA A 67 -28.11 -19.21 15.40
N THR A 68 -27.07 -18.38 15.31
CA THR A 68 -27.16 -16.92 15.26
C THR A 68 -26.61 -16.41 13.95
N LEU A 69 -27.46 -15.69 13.19
CA LEU A 69 -27.10 -14.98 11.97
C LEU A 69 -26.00 -13.92 12.24
N PRO A 70 -25.02 -13.75 11.34
CA PRO A 70 -23.93 -12.79 11.54
C PRO A 70 -24.46 -11.34 11.54
N THR A 71 -24.44 -10.70 12.70
CA THR A 71 -24.84 -9.29 12.90
C THR A 71 -23.99 -8.29 12.11
N GLY A 72 -22.83 -8.71 11.60
CA GLY A 72 -21.94 -7.90 10.76
C GLY A 72 -22.55 -7.45 9.43
N GLN A 73 -23.56 -8.15 8.90
CA GLN A 73 -24.23 -7.75 7.65
C GLN A 73 -25.25 -6.60 7.81
N LEU A 74 -25.59 -6.21 9.04
CA LEU A 74 -26.53 -5.12 9.31
C LEU A 74 -25.85 -3.76 9.53
N SER A 75 -24.52 -3.72 9.57
CA SER A 75 -23.75 -2.49 9.74
C SER A 75 -23.26 -1.95 8.40
N THR A 76 -23.46 -0.65 8.15
CA THR A 76 -22.83 0.05 7.00
C THR A 76 -21.30 0.15 7.14
N ILE A 77 -20.77 -0.12 8.34
CA ILE A 77 -19.34 -0.11 8.64
C ILE A 77 -18.89 -1.56 8.89
N PRO A 78 -18.18 -2.20 7.94
CA PRO A 78 -17.93 -3.65 7.94
C PRO A 78 -17.23 -4.21 9.18
N TRP A 79 -16.39 -3.39 9.83
CA TRP A 79 -15.63 -3.77 11.03
C TRP A 79 -16.37 -3.47 12.35
N ARG A 80 -17.56 -2.85 12.29
CA ARG A 80 -18.37 -2.43 13.45
C ARG A 80 -19.63 -3.30 13.54
N ARG A 81 -19.96 -3.78 14.74
CA ARG A 81 -21.25 -4.46 14.98
C ARG A 81 -22.42 -3.47 14.85
N ALA A 82 -23.55 -3.95 14.33
CA ALA A 82 -24.79 -3.20 14.31
C ALA A 82 -25.23 -2.81 15.74
N ASP A 83 -25.93 -1.67 15.86
CA ASP A 83 -26.52 -1.14 17.10
C ASP A 83 -25.57 -0.77 18.25
N VAL A 84 -24.26 -0.70 18.00
CA VAL A 84 -23.29 -0.25 19.00
C VAL A 84 -23.42 1.27 19.24
N LYS A 85 -23.84 1.67 20.46
CA LYS A 85 -23.89 3.06 20.93
C LYS A 85 -22.81 3.30 21.99
N TYR A 86 -21.92 4.25 21.75
CA TYR A 86 -20.95 4.73 22.74
C TYR A 86 -21.35 6.12 23.25
N THR A 87 -20.97 6.45 24.48
CA THR A 87 -21.19 7.80 25.07
C THR A 87 -20.37 8.89 24.37
N ASN A 88 -19.21 8.53 23.83
CA ASN A 88 -18.41 9.34 22.91
C ASN A 88 -18.03 8.48 21.70
N ASN A 89 -18.35 8.93 20.48
CA ASN A 89 -17.95 8.27 19.24
C ASN A 89 -16.69 8.95 18.69
N GLU A 90 -15.51 8.45 19.06
CA GLU A 90 -14.23 8.87 18.47
C GLU A 90 -13.62 7.71 17.70
N ALA A 91 -13.10 8.00 16.50
CA ALA A 91 -12.39 7.04 15.67
C ALA A 91 -10.97 7.56 15.45
N TYR A 92 -9.99 6.76 15.86
CA TYR A 92 -8.57 7.02 15.64
C TYR A 92 -8.14 6.23 14.42
N PHE A 93 -7.69 6.95 13.39
CA PHE A 93 -7.13 6.34 12.17
C PHE A 93 -5.62 6.37 12.28
N ASP A 94 -4.99 5.20 12.14
CA ASP A 94 -3.55 5.11 11.95
C ASP A 94 -3.29 4.97 10.45
N VAL A 95 -2.59 5.94 9.87
CA VAL A 95 -2.27 5.97 8.44
C VAL A 95 -0.81 5.55 8.29
N VAL A 96 -0.62 4.34 7.76
CA VAL A 96 0.71 3.83 7.42
C VAL A 96 1.05 4.26 6.00
N GLU A 97 1.85 5.33 5.87
CA GLU A 97 2.41 5.77 4.58
C GLU A 97 3.76 5.07 4.32
N GLU A 98 3.95 4.51 3.12
CA GLU A 98 5.27 4.07 2.67
C GLU A 98 5.77 5.05 1.61
N ILE A 99 6.75 5.89 1.96
CA ILE A 99 7.24 6.98 1.11
C ILE A 99 8.76 6.89 1.01
N ASP A 100 9.26 6.80 -0.21
CA ASP A 100 10.68 6.97 -0.50
C ASP A 100 10.95 8.44 -0.85
N GLY A 101 11.16 9.27 0.18
CA GLY A 101 11.42 10.71 0.03
C GLY A 101 10.64 11.58 1.02
N THR A 102 10.71 12.90 0.83
CA THR A 102 9.87 13.85 1.58
C THR A 102 8.85 14.48 0.64
N TYR A 103 7.67 14.80 1.13
CA TYR A 103 6.66 15.51 0.35
C TYR A 103 6.13 16.73 1.09
N THR A 104 5.68 17.71 0.34
CA THR A 104 4.99 18.88 0.86
C THR A 104 3.79 19.17 -0.03
N TYR A 105 2.65 19.48 0.57
CA TYR A 105 1.46 19.89 -0.13
C TYR A 105 1.05 21.28 0.33
N ASP A 106 0.92 22.20 -0.62
CA ASP A 106 0.41 23.52 -0.37
C ASP A 106 -1.11 23.56 -0.67
N PRO A 107 -1.97 23.74 0.35
CA PRO A 107 -3.42 23.76 0.16
C PRO A 107 -3.92 25.01 -0.57
N VAL A 108 -3.10 26.06 -0.72
CA VAL A 108 -3.45 27.29 -1.44
C VAL A 108 -3.16 27.12 -2.93
N THR A 109 -1.91 26.77 -3.28
CA THR A 109 -1.51 26.58 -4.69
C THR A 109 -1.94 25.24 -5.27
N LYS A 110 -2.38 24.30 -4.42
CA LYS A 110 -2.75 22.93 -4.79
C LYS A 110 -1.59 22.14 -5.42
N ILE A 111 -0.35 22.53 -5.10
CA ILE A 111 0.85 21.88 -5.61
C ILE A 111 1.34 20.87 -4.57
N LEU A 112 1.51 19.62 -5.02
CA LEU A 112 2.24 18.58 -4.29
C LEU A 112 3.67 18.52 -4.84
N VAL A 113 4.65 18.70 -3.96
CA VAL A 113 6.08 18.54 -4.26
C VAL A 113 6.57 17.29 -3.56
N TRP A 114 7.16 16.37 -4.33
CA TRP A 114 7.79 15.16 -3.82
C TRP A 114 9.29 15.20 -4.12
N ASP A 115 10.11 15.25 -3.07
CA ASP A 115 11.57 15.19 -3.15
C ASP A 115 12.06 13.77 -2.84
N ILE A 116 12.48 13.09 -3.91
CA ILE A 116 13.00 11.72 -3.88
C ILE A 116 14.51 11.70 -3.54
N GLY A 117 15.22 12.82 -3.74
CA GLY A 117 16.67 12.89 -3.62
C GLY A 117 17.40 12.01 -4.65
N LYS A 118 18.29 11.12 -4.19
CA LYS A 118 19.12 10.27 -5.06
C LYS A 118 18.46 8.90 -5.24
N LEU A 119 18.09 8.58 -6.48
CA LEU A 119 17.51 7.29 -6.84
C LEU A 119 18.47 6.12 -6.53
N ASN A 120 17.94 5.09 -5.88
CA ASN A 120 18.58 3.79 -5.71
C ASN A 120 17.96 2.80 -6.71
N GLN A 121 18.79 2.07 -7.46
CA GLN A 121 18.30 1.10 -8.45
C GLN A 121 17.68 -0.16 -7.82
N GLN A 122 17.97 -0.44 -6.55
CA GLN A 122 17.44 -1.61 -5.84
C GLN A 122 16.02 -1.38 -5.30
N LYS A 123 15.62 -0.12 -5.08
CA LYS A 123 14.28 0.25 -4.60
C LYS A 123 13.78 1.41 -5.43
N LEU A 124 12.82 1.15 -6.31
CA LEU A 124 12.17 2.20 -7.08
C LEU A 124 11.27 3.01 -6.14
N PRO A 125 11.37 4.35 -6.18
CA PRO A 125 10.57 5.19 -5.32
C PRO A 125 9.09 5.05 -5.69
N ASN A 126 8.23 5.01 -4.68
CA ASN A 126 6.79 4.98 -4.88
C ASN A 126 6.10 6.03 -4.01
N LEU A 127 5.05 6.64 -4.57
CA LEU A 127 4.17 7.56 -3.87
C LEU A 127 2.73 7.11 -4.13
N LYS A 128 2.03 6.75 -3.05
CA LYS A 128 0.62 6.38 -3.07
C LYS A 128 -0.11 7.20 -2.00
N GLY A 129 -1.32 7.64 -2.33
CA GLY A 129 -2.12 8.44 -1.41
C GLY A 129 -3.53 8.63 -1.92
N SER A 130 -4.38 9.24 -1.09
CA SER A 130 -5.74 9.62 -1.46
C SER A 130 -5.88 11.14 -1.39
N LEU A 131 -6.49 11.74 -2.43
CA LEU A 131 -6.80 13.16 -2.45
C LEU A 131 -8.31 13.33 -2.28
N SER A 132 -8.71 13.89 -1.14
CA SER A 132 -10.11 14.20 -0.87
C SER A 132 -10.47 15.56 -1.46
N LEU A 133 -11.51 15.58 -2.29
CA LEU A 133 -12.09 16.81 -2.82
C LEU A 133 -13.04 17.42 -1.77
N GLN A 134 -13.22 18.74 -1.80
CA GLN A 134 -14.22 19.40 -0.96
C GLN A 134 -15.63 18.90 -1.33
N SER A 135 -16.50 18.77 -0.32
CA SER A 135 -17.87 18.30 -0.53
C SER A 135 -18.61 19.22 -1.53
N GLY A 136 -19.19 18.62 -2.57
CA GLY A 136 -19.86 19.35 -3.66
C GLY A 136 -18.95 19.85 -4.78
N ALA A 137 -17.63 19.62 -4.72
CA ALA A 137 -16.74 19.96 -5.84
C ALA A 137 -17.01 19.05 -7.06
N PRO A 138 -16.98 19.60 -8.28
CA PRO A 138 -17.13 18.80 -9.49
C PRO A 138 -16.00 17.78 -9.61
N LYS A 139 -16.29 16.63 -10.21
CA LYS A 139 -15.27 15.64 -10.54
C LYS A 139 -14.24 16.30 -11.49
N PRO A 140 -12.93 16.17 -11.24
CA PRO A 140 -11.92 16.67 -12.17
C PRO A 140 -12.12 16.07 -13.56
N GLU A 141 -12.06 16.91 -14.59
CA GLU A 141 -12.21 16.48 -15.98
C GLU A 141 -10.96 15.74 -16.50
N GLU A 142 -9.78 16.04 -15.94
CA GLU A 142 -8.51 15.43 -16.29
C GLU A 142 -7.66 15.14 -15.05
N ASN A 143 -6.77 14.17 -15.16
CA ASN A 143 -5.77 13.91 -14.12
C ASN A 143 -4.72 15.03 -14.08
N PRO A 144 -4.17 15.35 -12.90
CA PRO A 144 -3.13 16.36 -12.79
C PRO A 144 -1.86 15.93 -13.52
N SER A 145 -1.23 16.86 -14.23
CA SER A 145 0.04 16.59 -14.89
C SER A 145 1.20 16.57 -13.90
N LEU A 146 2.13 15.64 -14.10
CA LEU A 146 3.33 15.50 -13.30
C LEU A 146 4.49 16.22 -13.98
N ASN A 147 5.06 17.24 -13.30
CA ASN A 147 6.29 17.89 -13.75
C ASN A 147 7.48 17.24 -13.03
N ILE A 148 8.51 16.86 -13.78
CA ILE A 148 9.65 16.10 -13.24
C ILE A 148 10.94 16.91 -13.41
N ASP A 149 11.55 17.24 -12.29
CA ASP A 149 12.91 17.77 -12.24
C ASP A 149 13.90 16.64 -11.93
N LEU A 150 14.95 16.51 -12.75
CA LEU A 150 15.98 15.48 -12.57
C LEU A 150 17.37 16.01 -12.93
N LYS A 151 18.39 15.40 -12.34
CA LYS A 151 19.81 15.64 -12.65
C LYS A 151 20.56 14.32 -12.72
N ILE A 152 21.10 14.00 -13.90
CA ILE A 152 21.89 12.79 -14.14
C ILE A 152 23.35 13.19 -14.31
N GLN A 153 24.22 12.61 -13.49
CA GLN A 153 25.67 12.82 -13.61
C GLN A 153 26.27 11.80 -14.58
N GLN A 154 27.34 12.21 -15.27
CA GLN A 154 28.11 11.38 -16.20
C GLN A 154 27.31 10.85 -17.39
N LEU A 155 26.21 11.52 -17.74
CA LEU A 155 25.37 11.16 -18.88
C LEU A 155 25.04 12.40 -19.73
N ALA A 156 25.18 12.26 -21.04
CA ALA A 156 24.62 13.16 -22.04
C ALA A 156 23.48 12.44 -22.77
N ILE A 157 22.24 12.83 -22.51
CA ILE A 157 21.06 12.15 -23.08
C ILE A 157 20.97 12.25 -24.61
N SER A 158 21.62 13.26 -25.21
CA SER A 158 21.76 13.39 -26.66
C SER A 158 22.66 12.33 -27.30
N GLY A 159 23.40 11.57 -26.49
CA GLY A 159 24.45 10.66 -26.97
C GLY A 159 25.74 11.36 -27.39
N LEU A 160 25.84 12.69 -27.23
CA LEU A 160 27.05 13.45 -27.56
C LEU A 160 28.25 12.96 -26.75
N LYS A 161 29.34 12.67 -27.45
CA LYS A 161 30.62 12.26 -26.86
C LYS A 161 31.74 13.13 -27.41
N VAL A 162 32.53 13.71 -26.51
CA VAL A 162 33.79 14.38 -26.85
C VAL A 162 34.78 13.30 -27.25
N ASN A 163 35.17 13.29 -28.53
CA ASN A 163 36.13 12.32 -29.05
C ASN A 163 37.58 12.73 -28.72
N ARG A 164 37.94 13.99 -28.98
CA ARG A 164 39.31 14.50 -28.78
C ARG A 164 39.29 15.99 -28.44
N LEU A 165 40.24 16.39 -27.59
CA LEU A 165 40.52 17.79 -27.27
C LEU A 165 42.01 18.04 -27.50
N ASP A 166 42.34 18.74 -28.58
CA ASP A 166 43.71 19.09 -28.93
C ASP A 166 44.04 20.51 -28.47
N MET A 167 45.27 20.69 -28.00
CA MET A 167 45.80 22.01 -27.64
C MET A 167 47.17 22.12 -28.30
N TYR A 168 47.36 23.18 -29.06
CA TYR A 168 48.59 23.46 -29.81
C TYR A 168 49.27 24.70 -29.22
N VAL A 169 50.56 24.87 -29.55
CA VAL A 169 51.38 26.05 -29.19
C VAL A 169 51.77 26.15 -27.71
N GLU A 170 51.10 25.42 -26.81
CA GLU A 170 51.47 25.40 -25.39
C GLU A 170 52.59 24.42 -25.04
N LYS A 171 53.55 24.88 -24.23
CA LYS A 171 54.73 24.09 -23.81
C LYS A 171 54.45 23.14 -22.65
N TYR A 172 53.40 23.38 -21.88
CA TYR A 172 53.02 22.54 -20.74
C TYR A 172 51.93 21.53 -21.14
N LYS A 173 51.82 20.43 -20.38
CA LYS A 173 50.79 19.41 -20.58
C LYS A 173 49.60 19.67 -19.64
N PRO A 174 48.50 20.30 -20.11
CA PRO A 174 47.34 20.54 -19.27
C PRO A 174 46.63 19.24 -18.91
N PHE A 175 46.00 19.22 -17.73
CA PHE A 175 44.99 18.22 -17.42
C PHE A 175 43.77 18.41 -18.34
N LYS A 176 43.33 17.34 -19.00
CA LYS A 176 42.14 17.33 -19.86
C LYS A 176 41.11 16.40 -19.24
N GLY A 177 39.93 16.92 -18.98
CA GLY A 177 38.82 16.15 -18.41
C GLY A 177 37.50 16.57 -19.05
N VAL A 178 36.55 15.64 -19.08
CA VAL A 178 35.19 15.90 -19.56
C VAL A 178 34.22 15.40 -18.50
N LYS A 179 33.20 16.20 -18.22
CA LYS A 179 32.10 15.83 -17.35
C LYS A 179 30.79 16.08 -18.07
N TYR A 180 29.95 15.07 -18.13
CA TYR A 180 28.59 15.18 -18.65
C TYR A 180 27.62 15.36 -17.49
N VAL A 181 26.65 16.26 -17.66
CA VAL A 181 25.53 16.45 -16.73
C VAL A 181 24.29 16.70 -17.56
N THR A 182 23.26 15.87 -17.36
CA THR A 182 21.93 16.09 -17.92
C THR A 182 21.03 16.64 -16.82
N LYS A 183 20.24 17.67 -17.14
CA LYS A 183 19.19 18.21 -16.27
C LYS A 183 17.86 18.20 -17.02
N ALA A 184 16.74 18.00 -16.32
CA ALA A 184 15.43 18.23 -16.90
C ALA A 184 15.31 19.67 -17.40
N GLY A 185 14.67 19.82 -18.56
CA GLY A 185 14.03 21.07 -18.96
C GLY A 185 12.57 21.02 -18.53
N LYS A 186 11.64 21.37 -19.44
CA LYS A 186 10.22 21.12 -19.21
C LYS A 186 9.89 19.66 -19.51
N PHE A 187 9.95 18.81 -18.48
CA PHE A 187 9.58 17.40 -18.59
C PHE A 187 8.25 17.16 -17.87
N GLN A 188 7.21 16.88 -18.64
CA GLN A 188 5.84 16.71 -18.16
C GLN A 188 5.30 15.35 -18.56
N VAL A 189 4.70 14.64 -17.61
CA VAL A 189 3.96 13.40 -17.83
C VAL A 189 2.48 13.67 -17.58
N ARG A 190 1.63 13.25 -18.51
CA ARG A 190 0.17 13.31 -18.37
C ARG A 190 -0.34 11.91 -18.06
N THR A 191 -1.26 11.81 -17.11
CA THR A 191 -1.81 10.56 -16.57
C THR A 191 -3.27 10.36 -16.92
#